data_AF-A0A370K173-F1
#
_entry.id   AF-A0A370K173-F1
#
_cell.length_a   1.000
_cell.length_b   1.000
_cell.length_c   1.000
_cell.angle_alpha   90.00
_cell.angle_beta   90.00
_cell.angle_gamma   90.00
#
_symmetry.space_group_name_H-M   'P 1'
#
loop_
_entity.id
_entity.type
_entity.pdbx_description
1 polymer ?
#
loop_
_entity_poly.entity_id
_entity_poly.type
_entity_poly.pdbx_seq_one_letter_code
_entity_poly.pdbx_strand_id
1 'polypeptide(L)'
;MALPTLRQVLELPAFAGAELLSGQGRLEAPITWVHVAEVLDVARLLSGGELLLSTGLELARAAPETRVAYVRSLAEAGVGGLGLELVQWLKEVPPEMLQAARLLDFPLLVFRQEVRFAELTRAAHARILRPEVDEEEPLLEGLLEALAETGRANRFVERHLGALLRLPPRPQSTLLATLEALLACQFNIAEAARRLGVRRQSVYYRLEQLRGMLGELESPERRLGLWLALELRKRGG
;
A
#
# COMPACT_ATOMS: atom_id res chain seq x y z
N MET A 1 -7.17 -6.10 -3.80
CA MET A 1 -7.09 -5.08 -2.73
C MET A 1 -8.44 -4.36 -2.69
N ALA A 2 -9.19 -4.45 -1.59
CA ALA A 2 -10.45 -3.74 -1.44
C ALA A 2 -10.19 -2.32 -0.92
N LEU A 3 -10.78 -1.30 -1.56
CA LEU A 3 -10.76 0.08 -1.07
C LEU A 3 -11.63 0.19 0.20
N PRO A 4 -11.31 1.09 1.14
CA PRO A 4 -12.18 1.31 2.29
C PRO A 4 -13.53 1.87 1.86
N THR A 5 -14.60 1.46 2.54
CA THR A 5 -15.92 2.06 2.36
C THR A 5 -16.01 3.42 3.05
N LEU A 6 -17.02 4.23 2.69
CA LEU A 6 -17.29 5.48 3.38
C LEU A 6 -17.48 5.25 4.89
N ARG A 7 -18.19 4.19 5.30
CA ARG A 7 -18.33 3.79 6.70
C ARG A 7 -16.96 3.65 7.38
N GLN A 8 -16.06 2.87 6.79
CA GLN A 8 -14.75 2.60 7.35
C GLN A 8 -13.89 3.88 7.45
N VAL A 9 -14.04 4.82 6.51
CA VAL A 9 -13.38 6.14 6.61
C VAL A 9 -13.94 6.96 7.78
N LEU A 10 -15.27 6.95 7.98
CA LEU A 10 -15.93 7.68 9.07
C LEU A 10 -15.64 7.09 10.45
N GLU A 11 -15.32 5.80 10.54
CA GLU A 11 -14.91 5.12 11.78
C GLU A 11 -13.47 5.45 12.21
N LEU A 12 -12.67 6.09 11.35
CA LEU A 12 -11.31 6.51 11.72
C LEU A 12 -11.35 7.55 12.85
N PRO A 13 -10.44 7.50 13.84
CA PRO A 13 -10.42 8.46 14.95
C PRO A 13 -10.37 9.93 14.52
N ALA A 14 -9.71 10.22 13.39
CA ALA A 14 -9.65 11.57 12.83
C ALA A 14 -11.03 12.11 12.41
N PHE A 15 -11.95 11.22 12.02
CA PHE A 15 -13.31 11.55 11.57
C PHE A 15 -14.37 11.50 12.69
N ALA A 16 -13.97 11.32 13.96
CA ALA A 16 -14.91 11.20 15.09
C ALA A 16 -15.87 12.39 15.25
N GLY A 17 -15.50 13.58 14.74
CA GLY A 17 -16.34 14.77 14.74
C GLY A 17 -17.25 14.94 13.50
N ALA A 18 -17.26 13.98 12.58
CA ALA A 18 -18.06 14.03 11.37
C ALA A 18 -19.52 13.61 11.65
N GLU A 19 -20.48 14.41 11.21
CA GLU A 19 -21.91 14.11 11.27
C GLU A 19 -22.45 13.91 9.86
N LEU A 20 -23.04 12.75 9.56
CA LEU A 20 -23.66 12.45 8.27
C LEU A 20 -25.11 12.92 8.23
N LEU A 21 -25.41 13.89 7.36
CA LEU A 21 -26.74 14.52 7.23
C LEU A 21 -27.61 13.92 6.13
N SER A 22 -27.01 13.25 5.14
CA SER A 22 -27.68 12.56 4.02
C SER A 22 -26.77 11.48 3.44
N GLY A 23 -27.29 10.61 2.55
CA GLY A 23 -26.49 9.63 1.83
C GLY A 23 -26.21 8.34 2.60
N GLN A 24 -27.05 7.99 3.58
CA GLN A 24 -26.88 6.78 4.39
C GLN A 24 -26.89 5.50 3.53
N GLY A 25 -27.58 5.51 2.37
CA GLY A 25 -27.60 4.39 1.44
C GLY A 25 -26.25 4.14 0.74
N ARG A 26 -25.29 5.07 0.85
CA ARG A 26 -23.96 5.00 0.23
C ARG A 26 -22.81 4.76 1.21
N LEU A 27 -23.10 4.37 2.44
CA LEU A 27 -22.07 4.06 3.45
C LEU A 27 -21.10 2.95 3.02
N GLU A 28 -21.56 2.00 2.20
CA GLU A 28 -20.72 0.91 1.68
C GLU A 28 -20.03 1.25 0.34
N ALA A 29 -20.20 2.46 -0.18
CA ALA A 29 -19.52 2.89 -1.39
C ALA A 29 -18.01 3.01 -1.15
N PRO A 30 -17.16 2.55 -2.08
CA PRO A 30 -15.71 2.63 -1.94
C PRO A 30 -15.22 4.07 -2.03
N ILE A 31 -14.30 4.44 -1.14
CA ILE A 31 -13.61 5.72 -1.16
C ILE A 31 -12.22 5.54 -1.76
N THR A 32 -11.99 6.22 -2.89
CA THR A 32 -10.75 6.14 -3.66
C THR A 32 -9.70 7.11 -3.14
N TRP A 33 -10.13 8.27 -2.64
CA TRP A 33 -9.26 9.34 -2.16
C TRP A 33 -10.01 10.32 -1.26
N VAL A 34 -9.26 11.13 -0.50
CA VAL A 34 -9.79 12.30 0.20
C VAL A 34 -9.08 13.55 -0.31
N HIS A 35 -9.84 14.58 -0.66
CA HIS A 35 -9.31 15.79 -1.28
C HIS A 35 -9.93 17.04 -0.67
N VAL A 36 -9.14 18.11 -0.54
CA VAL A 36 -9.63 19.41 -0.05
C VAL A 36 -9.82 20.33 -1.25
N ALA A 37 -11.02 20.88 -1.44
CA ALA A 37 -11.32 21.78 -2.54
C ALA A 37 -12.22 22.95 -2.11
N GLU A 38 -11.96 24.13 -2.65
CA GLU A 38 -12.76 25.35 -2.43
C GLU A 38 -13.26 25.93 -3.77
N VAL A 39 -13.37 25.10 -4.81
CA VAL A 39 -13.77 25.54 -6.16
C VAL A 39 -15.09 24.91 -6.53
N LEU A 40 -16.06 25.73 -6.95
CA LEU A 40 -17.42 25.28 -7.29
C LEU A 40 -17.52 24.47 -8.58
N ASP A 41 -16.48 24.47 -9.42
CA ASP A 41 -16.38 23.66 -10.64
C ASP A 41 -15.31 22.55 -10.52
N VAL A 42 -15.14 22.02 -9.30
CA VAL A 42 -14.16 20.94 -9.06
C VAL A 42 -14.58 19.61 -9.70
N ALA A 43 -15.88 19.37 -9.89
CA ALA A 43 -16.43 18.11 -10.39
C ALA A 43 -15.77 17.64 -11.70
N ARG A 44 -15.44 18.57 -12.61
CA ARG A 44 -14.78 18.27 -13.90
C ARG A 44 -13.36 17.69 -13.79
N LEU A 45 -12.73 17.80 -12.62
CA LEU A 45 -11.37 17.36 -12.35
C LEU A 45 -11.32 16.04 -11.55
N LEU A 46 -12.48 15.49 -11.19
CA LEU A 46 -12.61 14.31 -10.34
C LEU A 46 -12.88 13.07 -11.19
N SER A 47 -12.45 11.92 -10.69
CA SER A 47 -12.56 10.61 -11.35
C SER A 47 -13.66 9.73 -10.71
N GLY A 48 -14.22 10.13 -9.57
CA GLY A 48 -15.24 9.41 -8.83
C GLY A 48 -14.66 8.66 -7.62
N GLY A 49 -15.53 8.47 -6.61
CA GLY A 49 -15.18 7.83 -5.34
C GLY A 49 -14.41 8.72 -4.36
N GLU A 50 -14.10 9.97 -4.71
CA GLU A 50 -13.41 10.88 -3.78
C GLU A 50 -14.34 11.39 -2.69
N LEU A 51 -13.84 11.54 -1.47
CA LEU A 51 -14.49 12.33 -0.43
C LEU A 51 -13.89 13.74 -0.45
N LEU A 52 -14.70 14.74 -0.80
CA LEU A 52 -14.28 16.13 -0.79
C LEU A 52 -14.43 16.75 0.60
N LEU A 53 -13.48 17.60 0.98
CA LEU A 53 -13.52 18.41 2.19
C LEU A 53 -13.45 19.90 1.80
N SER A 54 -14.28 20.73 2.42
CA SER A 54 -14.33 22.16 2.16
C SER A 54 -14.74 22.93 3.43
N THR A 55 -14.18 24.11 3.61
CA THR A 55 -14.59 25.12 4.60
C THR A 55 -15.86 25.87 4.18
N GLY A 56 -16.34 25.61 2.96
CA GLY A 56 -17.55 26.21 2.41
C GLY A 56 -17.41 27.69 2.06
N LEU A 57 -16.19 28.23 1.90
CA LEU A 57 -15.96 29.65 1.64
C LEU A 57 -16.69 30.13 0.38
N GLU A 58 -16.49 29.45 -0.74
CA GLU A 58 -17.15 29.81 -2.00
C GLU A 58 -18.64 29.47 -1.98
N LEU A 59 -19.04 28.42 -1.25
CA LEU A 59 -20.44 28.04 -1.07
C LEU A 59 -21.22 29.10 -0.28
N ALA A 60 -20.62 29.69 0.75
CA ALA A 60 -21.23 30.76 1.55
C ALA A 60 -21.54 32.00 0.69
N ARG A 61 -20.70 32.28 -0.31
CA ARG A 61 -20.85 33.43 -1.23
C ARG A 61 -21.75 33.14 -2.43
N ALA A 62 -21.97 31.87 -2.75
CA ALA A 62 -22.75 31.45 -3.91
C ALA A 62 -24.27 31.68 -3.71
N ALA A 63 -24.97 31.89 -4.83
CA ALA A 63 -26.43 31.91 -4.86
C ALA A 63 -27.01 30.49 -4.60
N PRO A 64 -28.25 30.38 -4.08
CA PRO A 64 -28.88 29.09 -3.79
C PRO A 64 -28.86 28.11 -4.97
N GLU A 65 -29.12 28.59 -6.18
CA GLU A 65 -29.14 27.78 -7.40
C GLU A 65 -27.77 27.18 -7.70
N THR A 66 -26.70 27.96 -7.51
CA THR A 66 -25.31 27.52 -7.69
C THR A 66 -24.93 26.45 -6.67
N ARG A 67 -25.40 26.56 -5.43
CA ARG A 67 -25.15 25.55 -4.38
C ARG A 67 -25.84 24.22 -4.68
N VAL A 68 -27.07 24.27 -5.18
CA VAL A 68 -27.79 23.08 -5.64
C VAL A 68 -27.08 22.45 -6.85
N ALA A 69 -26.64 23.27 -7.81
CA ALA A 69 -25.89 22.81 -8.97
C ALA A 69 -24.55 22.16 -8.57
N TYR A 70 -23.88 22.67 -7.55
CA TYR A 70 -22.65 22.09 -7.00
C TYR A 70 -22.89 20.67 -6.45
N VAL A 71 -23.91 20.48 -5.60
CA VAL A 71 -24.23 19.15 -5.06
C VAL A 71 -24.57 18.16 -6.19
N ARG A 72 -25.34 18.62 -7.18
CA ARG A 72 -25.69 17.81 -8.36
C ARG A 72 -24.46 17.40 -9.16
N SER A 73 -23.56 18.32 -9.46
CA SER A 73 -22.37 18.03 -10.27
C SER A 73 -21.43 17.04 -9.56
N LEU A 74 -21.29 17.12 -8.24
CA LEU A 74 -20.53 16.14 -7.46
C LEU A 74 -21.17 14.75 -7.49
N ALA A 75 -22.49 14.68 -7.30
CA ALA A 75 -23.21 13.42 -7.36
C ALA A 75 -23.14 12.77 -8.76
N GLU A 76 -23.28 13.56 -9.82
CA GLU A 76 -23.17 13.13 -11.22
C GLU A 76 -21.75 12.65 -11.56
N ALA A 77 -20.72 13.29 -11.01
CA ALA A 77 -19.33 12.87 -11.15
C ALA A 77 -18.97 11.60 -10.33
N GLY A 78 -19.93 11.05 -9.57
CA GLY A 78 -19.72 9.85 -8.78
C GLY A 78 -18.83 10.06 -7.55
N VAL A 79 -18.75 11.29 -7.04
CA VAL A 79 -18.00 11.64 -5.83
C VAL A 79 -18.59 10.88 -4.64
N GLY A 80 -17.70 10.34 -3.80
CA GLY A 80 -18.06 9.52 -2.64
C GLY A 80 -18.69 10.30 -1.49
N GLY A 81 -18.52 11.62 -1.45
CA GLY A 81 -19.23 12.52 -0.55
C GLY A 81 -18.64 13.92 -0.47
N LEU A 82 -19.31 14.80 0.27
CA LEU A 82 -18.83 16.14 0.61
C LEU A 82 -18.85 16.34 2.13
N GLY A 83 -17.71 16.71 2.71
CA GLY A 83 -17.54 17.12 4.09
C GLY A 83 -17.37 18.64 4.20
N LEU A 84 -18.24 19.28 4.98
CA LEU A 84 -18.22 20.73 5.20
C LEU A 84 -17.81 21.08 6.62
N GLU A 85 -16.82 21.94 6.79
CA GLU A 85 -16.51 22.55 8.09
C GLU A 85 -17.43 23.75 8.33
N LEU A 86 -18.29 23.64 9.34
CA LEU A 86 -19.32 24.64 9.67
C LEU A 86 -18.86 25.65 10.74
N VAL A 87 -17.62 26.14 10.62
CA VAL A 87 -16.99 26.95 11.68
C VAL A 87 -16.85 28.40 11.28
N GLN A 88 -16.09 28.74 10.24
CA GLN A 88 -15.75 30.13 9.95
C GLN A 88 -16.68 30.78 8.91
N TRP A 89 -16.76 30.19 7.73
CA TRP A 89 -17.40 30.80 6.56
C TRP A 89 -18.84 30.34 6.35
N LEU A 90 -19.09 29.06 6.59
CA LEU A 90 -20.40 28.45 6.58
C LEU A 90 -20.74 28.06 8.03
N LYS A 91 -21.87 28.48 8.58
CA LYS A 91 -22.26 28.18 9.98
C LYS A 91 -23.27 27.04 10.07
N GLU A 92 -24.09 26.91 9.04
CA GLU A 92 -25.08 25.86 8.87
C GLU A 92 -25.08 25.44 7.41
N VAL A 93 -25.48 24.20 7.14
CA VAL A 93 -25.68 23.75 5.76
C VAL A 93 -26.89 24.49 5.17
N PRO A 94 -26.73 25.17 4.02
CA PRO A 94 -27.84 25.80 3.34
C PRO A 94 -28.96 24.77 3.04
N PRO A 95 -30.23 25.03 3.41
CA PRO A 95 -31.31 24.05 3.31
C PRO A 95 -31.48 23.44 1.91
N GLU A 96 -31.26 24.25 0.87
CA GLU A 96 -31.32 23.86 -0.52
C GLU A 96 -30.26 22.81 -0.88
N MET A 97 -29.06 22.89 -0.30
CA MET A 97 -28.01 21.88 -0.49
C MET A 97 -28.38 20.57 0.17
N LEU A 98 -28.86 20.63 1.42
CA LEU A 98 -29.26 19.44 2.16
C LEU A 98 -30.44 18.74 1.49
N GLN A 99 -31.40 19.50 0.97
CA GLN A 99 -32.52 18.96 0.21
C GLN A 99 -32.05 18.27 -1.07
N ALA A 100 -31.16 18.91 -1.84
CA ALA A 100 -30.58 18.31 -3.04
C ALA A 100 -29.80 17.03 -2.72
N ALA A 101 -28.97 17.04 -1.67
CA ALA A 101 -28.19 15.89 -1.26
C ALA A 101 -29.08 14.70 -0.85
N ARG A 102 -30.16 14.95 -0.11
CA ARG A 102 -31.14 13.92 0.26
C ARG A 102 -31.86 13.32 -0.94
N LEU A 103 -32.27 14.15 -1.90
CA LEU A 103 -32.94 13.69 -3.12
C LEU A 103 -32.05 12.78 -3.97
N LEU A 104 -30.74 13.00 -3.93
CA LEU A 104 -29.75 12.23 -4.71
C LEU A 104 -29.13 11.08 -3.92
N ASP A 105 -29.53 10.87 -2.65
CA ASP A 105 -28.84 10.01 -1.69
C ASP A 105 -27.32 10.27 -1.66
N PHE A 106 -26.92 11.54 -1.81
CA PHE A 106 -25.53 11.96 -1.83
C PHE A 106 -25.01 12.16 -0.40
N PRO A 107 -23.87 11.55 -0.02
CA PRO A 107 -23.28 11.73 1.29
C PRO A 107 -22.85 13.16 1.56
N LEU A 108 -23.54 13.81 2.51
CA LEU A 108 -23.19 15.13 3.00
C LEU A 108 -22.83 15.04 4.48
N LEU A 109 -21.58 15.31 4.78
CA LEU A 109 -20.97 15.26 6.10
C LEU A 109 -20.68 16.67 6.59
N VAL A 110 -20.76 16.89 7.90
CA VAL A 110 -20.40 18.17 8.50
C VAL A 110 -19.48 18.00 9.70
N PHE A 111 -18.62 18.99 9.90
CA PHE A 111 -17.79 19.15 11.09
C PHE A 111 -18.21 20.43 11.78
N ARG A 112 -18.70 20.33 13.02
CA ARG A 112 -19.18 21.48 13.81
C ARG A 112 -18.08 22.18 14.63
N GLN A 113 -16.88 21.62 14.60
CA GLN A 113 -15.69 22.14 15.26
C GLN A 113 -14.58 22.24 14.23
N GLU A 114 -13.57 23.06 14.52
CA GLU A 114 -12.43 23.23 13.63
C GLU A 114 -11.71 21.88 13.47
N VAL A 115 -11.51 21.47 12.22
CA VAL A 115 -10.84 20.21 11.89
C VAL A 115 -9.59 20.48 11.06
N ARG A 116 -8.53 19.79 11.43
CA ARG A 116 -7.29 19.84 10.65
C ARG A 116 -7.47 18.93 9.44
N PHE A 117 -7.86 19.49 8.29
CA PHE A 117 -8.00 18.70 7.05
C PHE A 117 -6.73 17.91 6.69
N ALA A 118 -5.54 18.39 7.08
CA ALA A 118 -4.29 17.65 6.97
C ALA A 118 -4.26 16.34 7.79
N GLU A 119 -4.97 16.26 8.91
CA GLU A 119 -5.11 15.04 9.71
C GLU A 119 -6.14 14.09 9.11
N LEU A 120 -7.29 14.60 8.66
CA LEU A 120 -8.31 13.81 7.96
C LEU A 120 -7.76 13.14 6.71
N THR A 121 -7.10 13.92 5.85
CA THR A 121 -6.48 13.42 4.61
C THR A 121 -5.41 12.38 4.91
N ARG A 122 -4.51 12.64 5.86
CA ARG A 122 -3.47 11.67 6.25
C ARG A 122 -4.05 10.36 6.76
N ALA A 123 -5.04 10.41 7.64
CA ALA A 123 -5.67 9.22 8.20
C ALA A 123 -6.37 8.39 7.11
N ALA A 124 -7.15 9.04 6.26
CA ALA A 124 -7.85 8.36 5.18
C ALA A 124 -6.88 7.80 4.12
N HIS A 125 -5.88 8.58 3.69
CA HIS A 125 -4.87 8.09 2.74
C HIS A 125 -4.07 6.91 3.31
N ALA A 126 -3.75 6.92 4.61
CA ALA A 126 -3.11 5.78 5.25
C ALA A 126 -3.97 4.52 5.16
N ARG A 127 -5.28 4.63 5.37
CA ARG A 127 -6.24 3.51 5.26
C ARG A 127 -6.50 3.05 3.81
N ILE A 128 -6.40 3.97 2.84
CA ILE A 128 -6.55 3.66 1.41
C ILE A 128 -5.29 2.96 0.87
N LEU A 129 -4.10 3.47 1.22
CA LEU A 129 -2.82 2.96 0.72
C LEU A 129 -2.36 1.68 1.43
N ARG A 130 -2.83 1.44 2.66
CA ARG A 130 -2.64 0.20 3.39
C ARG A 130 -3.99 -0.51 3.52
N PRO A 131 -4.41 -1.32 2.53
CA PRO A 131 -5.53 -2.21 2.75
C PRO A 131 -5.23 -3.08 3.97
N GLU A 132 -6.27 -3.50 4.70
CA GLU A 132 -6.16 -4.65 5.59
C GLU A 132 -5.67 -5.81 4.71
N VAL A 133 -4.38 -6.10 4.82
CA VAL A 133 -3.83 -7.38 4.39
C VAL A 133 -4.18 -8.25 5.58
N ASP A 134 -5.01 -9.28 5.37
CA ASP A 134 -5.12 -10.37 6.33
C ASP A 134 -3.68 -10.74 6.73
N GLU A 135 -3.44 -10.99 8.01
CA GLU A 135 -2.15 -11.50 8.51
C GLU A 135 -1.92 -12.93 7.99
N GLU A 136 -1.93 -13.12 6.67
CA GLU A 136 -1.54 -14.35 6.02
C GLU A 136 -0.07 -14.58 6.34
N GLU A 137 0.18 -15.78 6.85
CA GLU A 137 1.50 -16.38 7.05
C GLU A 137 2.42 -15.97 5.88
N PRO A 138 3.64 -15.47 6.13
CA PRO A 138 4.44 -14.88 5.08
C PRO A 138 4.54 -15.85 3.90
N LEU A 139 4.08 -15.42 2.72
CA LEU A 139 3.86 -16.25 1.52
C LEU A 139 5.00 -17.24 1.21
N LEU A 140 6.22 -16.85 1.56
CA LEU A 140 7.40 -17.68 1.40
C LEU A 140 7.41 -18.90 2.32
N GLU A 141 7.00 -18.79 3.57
CA GLU A 141 7.00 -19.90 4.53
C GLU A 141 6.07 -21.01 4.04
N GLY A 142 4.83 -20.66 3.70
CA GLY A 142 3.87 -21.59 3.09
C GLY A 142 4.36 -22.18 1.77
N LEU A 143 5.03 -21.39 0.92
CA LEU A 143 5.64 -21.90 -0.32
C LEU A 143 6.76 -22.92 -0.05
N LEU A 144 7.64 -22.64 0.91
CA LEU A 144 8.76 -23.52 1.27
C LEU A 144 8.24 -24.82 1.88
N GLU A 145 7.19 -24.76 2.71
CA GLU A 145 6.51 -25.92 3.28
C GLU A 145 5.86 -26.78 2.20
N ALA A 146 5.07 -26.17 1.31
CA ALA A 146 4.46 -26.89 0.18
C ALA A 146 5.54 -27.58 -0.69
N LEU A 147 6.68 -26.94 -0.93
CA LEU A 147 7.81 -27.54 -1.65
C LEU A 147 8.46 -28.70 -0.89
N ALA A 148 8.56 -28.61 0.43
CA ALA A 148 9.06 -29.69 1.28
C ALA A 148 8.12 -30.90 1.26
N GLU A 149 6.81 -30.69 1.41
CA GLU A 149 5.78 -31.73 1.39
C GLU A 149 5.71 -32.50 0.07
N THR A 150 5.99 -31.84 -1.06
CA THR A 150 6.05 -32.53 -2.37
C THR A 150 7.21 -33.51 -2.50
N GLY A 151 8.14 -33.56 -1.54
CA GLY A 151 9.36 -34.35 -1.60
C GLY A 151 10.38 -33.87 -2.64
N ARG A 152 10.15 -32.70 -3.26
CA ARG A 152 11.01 -32.14 -4.33
C ARG A 152 12.10 -31.21 -3.80
N ALA A 153 12.03 -30.80 -2.53
CA ALA A 153 12.98 -29.89 -1.91
C ALA A 153 14.45 -30.36 -2.05
N ASN A 154 14.75 -31.62 -1.71
CA ASN A 154 16.12 -32.15 -1.82
C ASN A 154 16.65 -32.11 -3.26
N ARG A 155 15.81 -32.47 -4.25
CA ARG A 155 16.18 -32.39 -5.66
C ARG A 155 16.41 -30.94 -6.11
N PHE A 156 15.61 -30.01 -5.58
CA PHE A 156 15.76 -28.58 -5.86
C PHE A 156 17.07 -28.02 -5.30
N VAL A 157 17.37 -28.33 -4.04
CA VAL A 157 18.63 -27.97 -3.38
C VAL A 157 19.81 -28.56 -4.13
N GLU A 158 19.77 -29.85 -4.48
CA GLU A 158 20.85 -30.52 -5.21
C GLU A 158 21.08 -29.88 -6.58
N ARG A 159 20.01 -29.58 -7.33
CA ARG A 159 20.10 -28.91 -8.63
C ARG A 159 20.78 -27.53 -8.55
N HIS A 160 20.57 -26.79 -7.46
CA HIS A 160 21.03 -25.40 -7.34
C HIS A 160 22.35 -25.26 -6.61
N LEU A 161 22.57 -26.06 -5.56
CA LEU A 161 23.70 -25.94 -4.64
C LEU A 161 24.55 -27.21 -4.58
N GLY A 162 24.18 -28.32 -5.24
CA GLY A 162 24.87 -29.61 -5.13
C GLY A 162 26.38 -29.56 -5.46
N ALA A 163 26.80 -28.72 -6.40
CA ALA A 163 28.22 -28.50 -6.69
C ALA A 163 28.97 -27.85 -5.51
N LEU A 164 28.34 -26.92 -4.79
CA LEU A 164 28.90 -26.34 -3.57
C LEU A 164 28.84 -27.32 -2.40
N LEU A 165 27.74 -28.07 -2.28
CA LEU A 165 27.54 -28.99 -1.15
C LEU A 165 28.51 -30.17 -1.15
N ARG A 166 29.10 -30.52 -2.29
CA ARG A 166 30.14 -31.56 -2.38
C ARG A 166 31.55 -31.09 -1.99
N LEU A 167 31.74 -29.81 -1.71
CA LEU A 167 33.05 -29.30 -1.29
C LEU A 167 33.42 -29.73 0.15
N PRO A 168 34.72 -29.74 0.49
CA PRO A 168 35.15 -29.92 1.87
C PRO A 168 34.56 -28.85 2.80
N PRO A 169 34.38 -29.14 4.11
CA PRO A 169 33.59 -28.28 5.01
C PRO A 169 34.04 -26.81 5.07
N ARG A 170 35.35 -26.54 5.05
CA ARG A 170 35.89 -25.17 5.15
C ARG A 170 35.63 -24.33 3.88
N PRO A 171 35.98 -24.78 2.66
CA PRO A 171 35.58 -24.09 1.43
C PRO A 171 34.06 -23.99 1.27
N GLN A 172 33.33 -25.05 1.61
CA GLN A 172 31.87 -25.11 1.51
C GLN A 172 31.21 -24.00 2.33
N SER A 173 31.52 -23.90 3.63
CA SER A 173 30.93 -22.89 4.51
C SER A 173 31.27 -21.47 4.06
N THR A 174 32.51 -21.25 3.61
CA THR A 174 32.98 -19.94 3.13
C THR A 174 32.23 -19.49 1.87
N LEU A 175 32.05 -20.39 0.89
CA LEU A 175 31.38 -20.06 -0.37
C LEU A 175 29.86 -19.94 -0.20
N LEU A 176 29.24 -20.75 0.67
CA LEU A 176 27.82 -20.60 1.02
C LEU A 176 27.55 -19.26 1.71
N ALA A 177 28.36 -18.89 2.71
CA ALA A 177 28.24 -17.59 3.37
C ALA A 177 28.44 -16.43 2.38
N THR A 178 29.36 -16.60 1.42
CA THR A 178 29.60 -15.58 0.39
C THR A 178 28.43 -15.49 -0.59
N LEU A 179 27.84 -16.61 -1.01
CA LEU A 179 26.66 -16.64 -1.87
C LEU A 179 25.45 -15.98 -1.18
N GLU A 180 25.21 -16.29 0.09
CA GLU A 180 24.14 -15.68 0.87
C GLU A 180 24.32 -14.16 1.00
N ALA A 181 25.54 -13.71 1.31
CA ALA A 181 25.85 -12.29 1.38
C ALA A 181 25.69 -11.59 0.02
N LEU A 182 26.11 -12.22 -1.09
CA LEU A 182 25.93 -11.69 -2.43
C LEU A 182 24.44 -11.55 -2.78
N LEU A 183 23.61 -12.55 -2.51
CA LEU A 183 22.17 -12.49 -2.78
C LEU A 183 21.49 -11.40 -1.92
N ALA A 184 21.78 -11.35 -0.63
CA ALA A 184 21.20 -10.35 0.29
C ALA A 184 21.60 -8.91 -0.07
N CYS A 185 22.78 -8.73 -0.65
CA CYS A 185 23.29 -7.42 -1.06
C CYS A 185 23.07 -7.13 -2.55
N GLN A 186 22.22 -7.89 -3.24
CA GLN A 186 21.92 -7.74 -4.67
C GLN A 186 23.19 -7.70 -5.55
N PHE A 187 24.19 -8.52 -5.21
CA PHE A 187 25.50 -8.60 -5.85
C PHE A 187 26.35 -7.32 -5.76
N ASN A 188 26.04 -6.41 -4.83
CA ASN A 188 26.93 -5.32 -4.48
C ASN A 188 28.15 -5.85 -3.72
N ILE A 189 29.30 -5.93 -4.41
CA ILE A 189 30.55 -6.49 -3.89
C ILE A 189 31.07 -5.72 -2.68
N ALA A 190 30.94 -4.39 -2.67
CA ALA A 190 31.42 -3.58 -1.55
C ALA A 190 30.63 -3.87 -0.27
N GLU A 191 29.32 -4.00 -0.40
CA GLU A 191 28.41 -4.27 0.70
C GLU A 191 28.53 -5.73 1.20
N ALA A 192 28.63 -6.69 0.28
CA ALA A 192 28.88 -8.09 0.62
C ALA A 192 30.23 -8.27 1.35
N ALA A 193 31.29 -7.57 0.90
CA ALA A 193 32.60 -7.59 1.56
C ALA A 193 32.54 -7.04 2.98
N ARG A 194 31.81 -5.92 3.17
CA ARG A 194 31.57 -5.32 4.49
C ARG A 194 30.82 -6.29 5.41
N ARG A 195 29.74 -6.92 4.92
CA ARG A 195 28.94 -7.89 5.68
C ARG A 195 29.74 -9.13 6.09
N LEU A 196 30.62 -9.60 5.21
CA LEU A 196 31.48 -10.76 5.46
C LEU A 196 32.73 -10.44 6.29
N GLY A 197 33.04 -9.17 6.54
CA GLY A 197 34.27 -8.75 7.22
C GLY A 197 35.55 -9.06 6.42
N VAL A 198 35.46 -9.08 5.08
CA VAL A 198 36.59 -9.41 4.19
C VAL A 198 36.88 -8.29 3.20
N ARG A 199 38.02 -8.38 2.50
CA ARG A 199 38.36 -7.44 1.42
C ARG A 199 37.53 -7.74 0.16
N ARG A 200 37.21 -6.70 -0.62
CA ARG A 200 36.48 -6.83 -1.90
C ARG A 200 37.11 -7.87 -2.84
N GLN A 201 38.43 -7.92 -2.90
CA GLN A 201 39.16 -8.89 -3.74
C GLN A 201 38.88 -10.34 -3.35
N SER A 202 38.68 -10.64 -2.07
CA SER A 202 38.30 -11.96 -1.61
C SER A 202 36.87 -12.32 -2.06
N VAL A 203 35.96 -11.36 -2.08
CA VAL A 203 34.59 -11.57 -2.60
C VAL A 203 34.63 -11.80 -4.11
N TYR A 204 35.40 -11.02 -4.88
CA TYR A 204 35.58 -11.24 -6.32
C TYR A 204 36.10 -12.65 -6.62
N TYR A 205 37.17 -13.06 -5.93
CA TYR A 205 37.72 -14.40 -6.10
C TYR A 205 36.69 -15.50 -5.83
N ARG A 206 35.93 -15.38 -4.73
CA ARG A 206 34.88 -16.35 -4.37
C ARG A 206 33.70 -16.30 -5.34
N LEU A 207 33.36 -15.13 -5.88
CA LEU A 207 32.34 -14.99 -6.92
C LEU A 207 32.75 -15.72 -8.20
N GLU A 208 34.01 -15.62 -8.62
CA GLU A 208 34.52 -16.40 -9.76
C GLU A 208 34.47 -17.90 -9.49
N GLN A 209 34.80 -18.34 -8.27
CA GLN A 209 34.63 -19.75 -7.87
C GLN A 209 33.16 -20.18 -7.92
N LEU A 210 32.25 -19.35 -7.42
CA LEU A 210 30.81 -19.60 -7.48
C LEU A 210 30.33 -19.71 -8.93
N ARG A 211 30.73 -18.78 -9.81
CA ARG A 211 30.38 -18.82 -11.24
C ARG A 211 30.92 -20.08 -11.93
N GLY A 212 32.15 -20.47 -11.61
CA GLY A 212 32.75 -21.69 -12.16
C GLY A 212 32.01 -22.97 -11.75
N MET A 213 31.38 -22.98 -10.57
CA MET A 213 30.66 -24.17 -10.05
C MET A 213 29.17 -24.17 -10.38
N LEU A 214 28.54 -22.99 -10.38
CA LEU A 214 27.09 -22.83 -10.43
C LEU A 214 26.59 -22.23 -11.75
N GLY A 215 27.50 -21.84 -12.65
CA GLY A 215 27.20 -21.14 -13.89
C GLY A 215 26.94 -19.65 -13.68
N GLU A 216 26.21 -19.04 -14.61
CA GLU A 216 25.73 -17.66 -14.49
C GLU A 216 24.89 -17.48 -13.21
N LEU A 217 25.04 -16.34 -12.53
CA LEU A 217 24.39 -16.04 -11.23
C LEU A 217 23.60 -14.73 -11.23
N GLU A 218 23.67 -13.98 -12.32
CA GLU A 218 23.19 -12.61 -12.40
C GLU A 218 21.70 -12.52 -12.78
N SER A 219 21.16 -13.55 -13.45
CA SER A 219 19.76 -13.54 -13.87
C SER A 219 18.79 -13.59 -12.67
N PRO A 220 17.68 -12.84 -12.71
CA PRO A 220 16.69 -12.81 -11.63
C PRO A 220 16.17 -14.20 -11.25
N GLU A 221 15.87 -15.05 -12.23
CA GLU A 221 15.35 -16.40 -12.04
C GLU A 221 16.38 -17.28 -11.33
N ARG A 222 17.65 -17.15 -11.70
CA ARG A 222 18.74 -17.90 -11.06
C ARG A 222 18.94 -17.46 -9.62
N ARG A 223 18.93 -16.15 -9.36
CA ARG A 223 19.07 -15.58 -8.00
C ARG A 223 17.95 -16.06 -7.10
N LEU A 224 16.70 -16.03 -7.57
CA LEU A 224 15.55 -16.57 -6.85
C LEU A 224 15.74 -18.07 -6.55
N GLY A 225 16.12 -18.87 -7.54
CA GLY A 225 16.36 -20.30 -7.36
C GLY A 225 17.46 -20.60 -6.34
N LEU A 226 18.58 -19.86 -6.37
CA LEU A 226 19.66 -20.00 -5.39
C LEU A 226 19.22 -19.58 -3.99
N TRP A 227 18.43 -18.51 -3.87
CA TRP A 227 17.91 -18.03 -2.61
C TRP A 227 16.95 -19.05 -1.96
N LEU A 228 15.99 -19.57 -2.73
CA LEU A 228 15.08 -20.64 -2.27
C LEU A 228 15.85 -21.90 -1.86
N ALA A 229 16.89 -22.29 -2.60
CA ALA A 229 17.71 -23.45 -2.26
C ALA A 229 18.48 -23.26 -0.94
N LEU A 230 18.94 -22.03 -0.63
CA LEU A 230 19.56 -21.72 0.66
C LEU A 230 18.54 -21.83 1.80
N GLU A 231 17.33 -21.30 1.62
CA GLU A 231 16.27 -21.36 2.64
C GLU A 231 15.79 -22.80 2.89
N LEU A 232 15.55 -23.58 1.84
CA LEU A 232 15.21 -25.00 1.95
C LEU A 232 16.30 -25.80 2.69
N ARG A 233 17.58 -25.51 2.40
CA ARG A 233 18.71 -26.16 3.07
C ARG A 233 18.74 -25.86 4.57
N LYS A 234 18.46 -24.62 5.00
CA LYS A 234 18.45 -24.24 6.42
C LYS A 234 17.38 -25.00 7.20
N ARG A 235 16.28 -25.39 6.55
CA ARG A 235 15.15 -26.12 7.14
C ARG A 235 15.32 -27.64 7.18
N GLY A 236 16.02 -28.22 6.19
CA GLY A 236 16.24 -29.66 6.06
C GLY A 236 17.53 -30.19 6.69
N GLY A 237 18.24 -29.36 7.46
CA GLY A 237 19.50 -29.70 8.14
C GLY A 237 19.33 -30.03 9.61
#